data_AF-A0A2G6DE15-F1
#
_entry.id   AF-A0A2G6DE15-F1
#
_cell.length_a   1.000
_cell.length_b   1.000
_cell.length_c   1.000
_cell.angle_alpha   90.00
_cell.angle_beta   90.00
_cell.angle_gamma   90.00
#
_symmetry.space_group_name_H-M   'P 1'
#
loop_
_entity.id
_entity.type
_entity.pdbx_description
1 polymer ?
#
loop_
_entity_poly.entity_id
_entity_poly.type
_entity_poly.pdbx_seq_one_letter_code
_entity_poly.pdbx_strand_id
1 'polypeptide(L)' 'MKKYKQLTRIKRYQIYALIKQNLSITQIANNIGVYKSTISRELKRNNNNGFYSPISL' A
#
# COMPACT_ATOMS: atom_id res chain seq x y z
N MET A 1 13.13 7.14 -17.75
CA MET A 1 12.10 6.76 -16.74
C MET A 1 12.76 6.00 -15.59
N LYS A 2 12.61 6.45 -14.33
CA LYS A 2 13.03 5.63 -13.18
C LYS A 2 12.09 4.42 -13.07
N LYS A 3 12.65 3.21 -13.08
CA LYS A 3 11.90 1.96 -12.88
C LYS A 3 11.52 1.86 -11.40
N TYR A 4 10.31 2.27 -11.05
CA TYR A 4 9.84 2.17 -9.67
C TYR A 4 9.70 0.70 -9.26
N LYS A 5 10.44 0.29 -8.23
CA LYS A 5 10.32 -1.06 -7.68
C LYS A 5 8.93 -1.22 -7.05
N GLN A 6 8.19 -2.22 -7.50
CA GLN A 6 6.89 -2.53 -6.92
C GLN A 6 7.05 -3.02 -5.47
N LEU A 7 6.04 -2.77 -4.64
CA LEU A 7 6.02 -3.29 -3.28
C LEU A 7 6.01 -4.82 -3.29
N THR A 8 6.78 -5.42 -2.39
CA THR A 8 6.77 -6.86 -2.17
C THR A 8 5.43 -7.28 -1.57
N ARG A 9 5.08 -8.56 -1.73
CA ARG A 9 3.86 -9.14 -1.14
C ARG A 9 3.78 -8.89 0.37
N ILE A 10 4.92 -9.00 1.08
CA ILE A 10 5.05 -8.69 2.51
C ILE A 10 4.61 -7.25 2.81
N LYS A 11 5.13 -6.26 2.06
CA LYS A 11 4.74 -4.86 2.25
C LYS A 11 3.26 -4.62 1.96
N ARG A 12 2.70 -5.29 0.95
CA ARG A 12 1.26 -5.22 0.64
C ARG A 12 0.41 -5.76 1.80
N TYR A 13 0.82 -6.87 2.41
CA TYR A 13 0.16 -7.40 3.61
C TYR A 13 0.25 -6.46 4.82
N GLN A 14 1.41 -5.82 5.04
CA GLN A 14 1.54 -4.81 6.08
C GLN A 14 0.58 -3.64 5.85
N ILE A 15 0.47 -3.14 4.61
CA ILE A 15 -0.49 -2.09 4.26
C ILE A 15 -1.92 -2.51 4.61
N TYR A 16 -2.31 -3.73 4.22
CA TYR A 16 -3.65 -4.24 4.53
C TYR A 16 -3.94 -4.28 6.04
N ALA A 17 -3.00 -4.82 6.83
CA ALA A 17 -3.15 -4.88 8.29
C ALA A 17 -3.28 -3.48 8.91
N LEU A 18 -2.50 -2.50 8.43
CA LEU A 18 -2.51 -1.13 8.96
C LEU A 18 -3.77 -0.35 8.52
N ILE A 19 -4.32 -0.61 7.32
CA ILE A 19 -5.63 -0.06 6.91
C ILE A 19 -6.73 -0.58 7.84
N LYS A 20 -6.68 -1.85 8.23
CA LYS A 20 -7.65 -2.43 9.18
C LYS A 20 -7.57 -1.81 10.59
N GLN A 21 -6.45 -1.16 10.91
CA GLN A 21 -6.27 -0.36 12.13
C GLN A 21 -6.68 1.12 11.93
N ASN A 22 -7.29 1.48 10.79
CA ASN A 22 -7.70 2.84 10.43
C ASN A 22 -6.54 3.86 10.38
N LEU A 23 -5.31 3.39 10.10
CA LEU A 23 -4.17 4.28 9.95
C LEU A 23 -4.24 5.02 8.61
N SER A 24 -3.85 6.30 8.64
CA SER A 24 -3.74 7.13 7.44
C SER A 24 -2.61 6.66 6.54
N ILE A 25 -2.68 7.03 5.25
CA ILE A 25 -1.61 6.78 4.26
C ILE A 25 -0.23 7.23 4.76
N THR A 26 -0.17 8.39 5.43
CA THR A 26 1.08 8.94 6.00
C THR A 26 1.61 8.08 7.14
N GLN A 27 0.75 7.63 8.05
CA GLN A 27 1.16 6.73 9.13
C GLN A 27 1.63 5.38 8.58
N ILE A 28 0.92 4.81 7.61
CA ILE A 28 1.30 3.55 6.95
C ILE A 28 2.68 3.68 6.29
N ALA A 29 2.89 4.78 5.56
CA ALA A 29 4.16 5.07 4.89
C ALA A 29 5.34 5.11 5.88
N ASN A 30 5.14 5.79 7.02
CA ASN A 30 6.13 5.85 8.10
C ASN A 30 6.37 4.48 8.74
N ASN A 31 5.31 3.70 8.99
CA ASN A 31 5.40 2.37 9.60
C ASN A 31 6.20 1.36 8.76
N ILE A 32 6.08 1.40 7.43
CA ILE A 32 6.73 0.40 6.54
C ILE A 32 7.95 0.95 5.77
N GLY A 33 8.37 2.17 6.10
CA GLY A 33 9.56 2.83 5.55
C GLY A 33 9.47 3.08 4.04
N VAL A 34 8.38 3.68 3.56
CA VAL A 34 8.21 4.06 2.15
C VAL A 34 7.62 5.46 2.02
N TYR A 35 7.71 6.05 0.83
CA TYR A 35 7.07 7.34 0.57
C TYR A 35 5.53 7.22 0.55
N LYS A 36 4.83 8.27 1.04
CA LYS A 36 3.36 8.38 0.98
C LYS A 36 2.79 8.16 -0.43
N SER A 37 3.51 8.62 -1.46
CA SER A 37 3.11 8.46 -2.86
C SER A 37 3.19 7.01 -3.33
N THR A 38 4.06 6.20 -2.73
CA THR A 38 4.15 4.75 -2.99
C THR A 38 2.91 4.03 -2.47
N ILE A 39 2.44 4.37 -1.27
CA ILE A 39 1.19 3.83 -0.71
C ILE A 39 0.00 4.26 -1.58
N SER A 40 -0.14 5.54 -1.91
CA SER A 40 -1.25 6.03 -2.74
C SER A 40 -1.34 5.31 -4.09
N ARG A 41 -0.21 5.16 -4.80
CA ARG A 41 -0.16 4.41 -6.07
C ARG A 41 -0.54 2.94 -5.88
N GLU A 42 -0.07 2.31 -4.81
CA GLU A 42 -0.40 0.94 -4.47
C GLU A 42 -1.90 0.75 -4.21
N LEU A 43 -2.51 1.63 -3.41
CA LEU A 43 -3.94 1.57 -3.12
C LEU A 43 -4.77 1.76 -4.39
N LYS A 44 -4.38 2.70 -5.27
CA LYS A 44 -5.05 2.91 -6.55
C LYS A 44 -4.94 1.70 -7.47
N ARG A 45 -3.77 1.08 -7.52
CA ARG A 45 -3.50 -0.08 -8.39
C ARG A 45 -4.27 -1.32 -7.96
N ASN A 46 -4.37 -1.55 -6.65
CA ASN A 46 -4.95 -2.76 -6.09
C ASN A 46 -6.25 -2.47 -5.32
N ASN A 47 -7.03 -1.56 -5.89
CA ASN A 47 -8.39 -1.27 -5.46
C ASN A 47 -9.37 -2.20 -6.19
N ASN A 48 -10.27 -2.84 -5.45
CA ASN A 48 -11.40 -3.58 -5.97
C ASN A 48 -12.67 -2.99 -5.37
N ASN A 49 -13.46 -2.29 -6.20
CA ASN A 49 -14.72 -1.63 -5.81
C ASN A 49 -14.62 -0.81 -4.50
N GLY A 50 -13.56 -0.02 -4.34
CA GLY A 50 -13.36 0.81 -3.15
C GLY A 50 -12.58 0.13 -2.02
N PHE A 51 -12.36 -1.19 -2.09
CA PHE A 51 -11.61 -1.95 -1.08
C PHE A 51 -10.20 -2.27 -1.56
N TYR A 52 -9.21 -2.07 -0.70
CA TYR A 52 -7.83 -2.48 -0.98
C TYR A 52 -7.66 -4.00 -0.84
N SER A 53 -7.07 -4.66 -1.85
CA SER A 53 -6.71 -6.07 -1.81
C SER A 53 -5.19 -6.27 -1.97
N PRO A 54 -4.50 -6.89 -0.99
CA PRO A 54 -3.05 -7.13 -1.09
C PRO A 54 -2.70 -8.29 -2.02
N ILE A 55 -3.69 -9.08 -2.47
CA ILE A 55 -3.50 -10.34 -3.24
C ILE A 55 -3.91 -10.19 -4.71
N SER A 56 -4.53 -9.06 -5.12
CA SER A 56 -5.11 -8.87 -6.46
C SER A 56 -4.34 -9.64 -7.56
N LEU A 57 -5.03 -10.66 -8.11
CA LEU A 57 -4.57 -11.57 -9.17
C LEU A 57 -4.10 -10.79 -10.40
#